data_AF-A0A1E4BX91-F1
#
_entry.id   AF-A0A1E4BX91-F1
#
_cell.length_a   1.000
_cell.length_b   1.000
_cell.length_c   1.000
_cell.angle_alpha   90.00
_cell.angle_beta   90.00
_cell.angle_gamma   90.00
#
_symmetry.space_group_name_H-M   'P 1'
#
loop_
_entity.id
_entity.type
_entity.pdbx_description
1 polymer ?
#
loop_
_entity_poly.entity_id
_entity_poly.type
_entity_poly.pdbx_seq_one_letter_code
_entity_poly.pdbx_strand_id
1 'polypeptide(L)'
;GTFLLGGSFAFVLSGVTATSTLVELHANAVPYHALAGFGGWLSCTAIGVSYRLLPMFMLSPDTERATGRVAWLSLSMALVLVVAVMPLMVLVGAAAGTKVSIVLAVAGALALGAVVLYGIDIAFFYRNRKRRKTELNLRAAGGALVALYAAIALFITAAVRGTLDVHAGAVTYLFAFGWLSGLGLSQLYKIVPFLTWLECYGPVMGRRPTPRVQDLVVERRVEPWFVLYFASVAIGTGALLAEAPGLLRVAAATTLIAAIVIVAELVLARRLHNVAAEARLPEGARVPRLFLPAATNR
;
A
#
# COMPACT_ATOMS: atom_id res chain seq x y z
N GLY A 1 7.33 2.92 24.58
CA GLY A 1 8.20 3.16 23.41
C GLY A 1 7.52 4.04 22.39
N THR A 2 6.66 3.49 21.55
CA THR A 2 6.01 4.17 20.41
C THR A 2 5.13 5.36 20.79
N PHE A 3 4.39 5.29 21.90
CA PHE A 3 3.57 6.40 22.40
C PHE A 3 4.42 7.61 22.81
N LEU A 4 5.56 7.37 23.48
CA LEU A 4 6.48 8.43 23.90
C LEU A 4 7.20 9.06 22.69
N LEU A 5 7.59 8.24 21.70
CA LEU A 5 8.18 8.72 20.46
C LEU A 5 7.17 9.56 19.66
N GLY A 6 5.94 9.07 19.49
CA GLY A 6 4.86 9.80 18.82
C GLY A 6 4.48 11.09 19.56
N GLY A 7 4.46 11.06 20.89
CA GLY A 7 4.28 12.25 21.73
C GLY A 7 5.40 13.27 21.52
N SER A 8 6.66 12.83 21.50
CA SER A 8 7.81 13.72 21.24
C SER A 8 7.74 14.38 19.87
N PHE A 9 7.28 13.65 18.84
CA PHE A 9 7.08 14.22 17.51
C PHE A 9 5.96 15.25 17.50
N ALA A 10 4.84 14.95 18.16
CA ALA A 10 3.71 15.87 18.25
C ALA A 10 4.09 17.18 18.97
N PHE A 11 4.85 17.12 20.07
CA PHE A 11 5.30 18.32 20.79
C PHE A 11 6.29 19.18 20.00
N VAL A 12 7.20 18.56 19.24
CA VAL A 12 8.15 19.28 18.38
C VAL A 12 7.44 19.89 17.17
N LEU A 13 6.59 19.12 16.47
CA LEU A 13 5.87 19.57 15.27
C LEU A 13 4.78 20.61 15.56
N SER A 14 4.15 20.56 16.73
CA SER A 14 3.17 21.57 17.17
C SER A 14 3.81 22.89 17.59
N GLY A 15 5.15 22.94 17.73
CA GLY A 15 5.87 24.11 18.23
C GLY A 15 5.71 24.35 19.74
N VAL A 16 5.07 23.43 20.47
CA VAL A 16 4.86 23.54 21.93
C VAL A 16 6.20 23.45 22.68
N THR A 17 7.19 22.76 22.13
CA THR A 17 8.54 22.66 22.71
C THR A 17 9.61 22.84 21.65
N ALA A 18 10.60 23.69 21.90
CA ALA A 18 11.78 23.90 21.04
C ALA A 18 13.10 23.49 21.72
N THR A 19 13.04 22.62 22.73
CA THR A 19 14.23 22.16 23.46
C THR A 19 15.18 21.44 22.50
N SER A 20 16.44 21.86 22.47
CA SER A 20 17.46 21.34 21.54
C SER A 20 17.54 19.81 21.54
N THR A 21 17.48 19.17 22.71
CA THR A 21 17.51 17.71 22.87
C THR A 21 16.33 17.00 22.20
N LEU A 22 15.12 17.58 22.27
CA LEU A 22 13.92 17.00 21.64
C LEU A 22 13.95 17.19 20.12
N VAL A 23 14.50 18.31 19.65
CA VAL A 23 14.69 18.59 18.22
C VAL A 23 15.73 17.64 17.61
N GLU A 24 16.86 17.42 18.28
CA GLU A 24 17.88 16.45 17.85
C GLU A 24 17.38 15.01 17.88
N LEU A 25 16.62 14.63 18.93
CA LEU A 25 15.98 13.32 18.99
C LEU A 25 15.00 13.13 17.83
N HIS A 26 14.18 14.14 17.53
CA HIS A 26 13.26 14.12 16.41
C HIS A 26 14.00 13.95 15.07
N ALA A 27 15.01 14.77 14.80
CA ALA A 27 15.79 14.71 13.56
C ALA A 27 16.42 13.33 13.33
N ASN A 28 16.95 12.71 14.38
CA ASN A 28 17.53 11.37 14.30
C ASN A 28 16.48 10.26 14.21
N ALA A 29 15.30 10.42 14.82
CA ALA A 29 14.29 9.37 14.87
C ALA A 29 13.37 9.33 13.64
N VAL A 30 13.20 10.43 12.90
CA VAL A 30 12.33 10.49 11.71
C VAL A 30 12.72 9.46 10.64
N PRO A 31 14.00 9.31 10.24
CA PRO A 31 14.39 8.30 9.25
C PRO A 31 14.10 6.86 9.72
N TYR A 32 14.34 6.56 11.00
CA TYR A 32 14.03 5.25 11.57
C TYR A 32 12.52 5.00 11.61
N HIS A 33 11.72 6.00 11.97
CA HIS A 33 10.26 5.90 11.95
C HIS A 33 9.73 5.69 10.53
N ALA A 34 10.24 6.46 9.57
CA ALA A 34 9.87 6.31 8.16
C ALA A 34 10.23 4.91 7.63
N LEU A 35 11.43 4.41 7.93
CA LEU A 35 11.86 3.07 7.53
C LEU A 35 11.02 1.97 8.19
N ALA A 36 10.77 2.07 9.49
CA ALA A 36 9.94 1.12 10.24
C ALA A 36 8.47 1.14 9.79
N GLY A 37 7.94 2.32 9.45
CA GLY A 37 6.57 2.51 8.98
C GLY A 37 6.40 2.08 7.52
N PHE A 38 7.08 2.74 6.59
CA PHE A 38 6.94 2.49 5.14
C PHE A 38 7.58 1.17 4.72
N GLY A 39 8.88 0.98 5.04
CA GLY A 39 9.63 -0.21 4.65
C GLY A 39 9.24 -1.45 5.47
N GLY A 40 8.92 -1.25 6.74
CA GLY A 40 8.46 -2.30 7.65
C GLY A 40 6.95 -2.52 7.59
N TRP A 41 6.25 -1.98 8.59
CA TRP A 41 4.86 -2.33 8.89
C TRP A 41 3.91 -2.27 7.70
N LEU A 42 3.92 -1.16 6.94
CA LEU A 42 3.01 -0.97 5.81
C LEU A 42 3.33 -1.93 4.66
N SER A 43 4.61 -2.13 4.33
CA SER A 43 5.01 -3.03 3.24
C SER A 43 4.84 -4.50 3.60
N CYS A 44 5.17 -4.90 4.83
CA CYS A 44 4.88 -6.25 5.33
C CYS A 44 3.39 -6.57 5.25
N THR A 45 2.54 -5.62 5.67
CA THR A 45 1.09 -5.77 5.60
C THR A 45 0.60 -5.81 4.16
N ALA A 46 1.09 -4.92 3.29
CA ALA A 46 0.77 -4.88 1.87
C ALA A 46 1.09 -6.20 1.16
N ILE A 47 2.28 -6.76 1.41
CA ILE A 47 2.71 -8.05 0.87
C ILE A 47 1.84 -9.18 1.43
N GLY A 48 1.66 -9.25 2.75
CA GLY A 48 0.85 -10.28 3.41
C GLY A 48 -0.61 -10.30 2.94
N VAL A 49 -1.25 -9.13 2.84
CA VAL A 49 -2.60 -8.99 2.32
C VAL A 49 -2.67 -9.40 0.84
N SER A 50 -1.66 -9.05 0.04
CA SER A 50 -1.60 -9.42 -1.38
C SER A 50 -1.53 -10.93 -1.59
N TYR A 51 -0.80 -11.66 -0.73
CA TYR A 51 -0.78 -13.13 -0.74
C TYR A 51 -2.15 -13.77 -0.50
N ARG A 52 -3.10 -13.06 0.12
CA ARG A 52 -4.47 -13.57 0.32
C ARG A 52 -5.43 -13.10 -0.76
N LEU A 53 -5.38 -11.80 -1.11
CA LEU A 53 -6.34 -11.19 -2.03
C LEU A 53 -6.09 -11.61 -3.48
N LEU A 54 -4.83 -11.69 -3.91
CA LEU A 54 -4.53 -11.97 -5.31
C LEU A 54 -4.93 -13.40 -5.70
N PRO A 55 -4.62 -14.47 -4.92
CA PRO A 55 -5.10 -15.81 -5.25
C PRO A 55 -6.63 -15.93 -5.25
N MET A 56 -7.28 -15.32 -4.26
CA MET A 56 -8.75 -15.29 -4.15
C MET A 56 -9.41 -14.70 -5.40
N PHE A 57 -8.89 -13.60 -5.92
CA PHE A 57 -9.47 -12.93 -7.10
C PHE A 57 -9.04 -13.57 -8.44
N MET A 58 -7.85 -14.17 -8.50
CA MET A 58 -7.35 -14.87 -9.69
C MET A 58 -7.89 -16.30 -9.84
N LEU A 59 -8.48 -16.87 -8.79
CA LEU A 59 -8.84 -18.30 -8.69
C LEU A 59 -7.63 -19.21 -8.96
N SER A 60 -6.46 -18.81 -8.45
CA SER A 60 -5.24 -19.62 -8.49
C SER A 60 -5.21 -20.61 -7.33
N PRO A 61 -4.34 -21.64 -7.35
CA PRO A 61 -4.17 -22.53 -6.20
C PRO A 61 -3.85 -21.74 -4.93
N ASP A 62 -4.63 -21.97 -3.86
CA ASP A 62 -4.48 -21.31 -2.54
C ASP A 62 -3.58 -22.13 -1.59
N THR A 63 -2.76 -23.03 -2.14
CA THR A 63 -1.81 -23.84 -1.37
C THR A 63 -0.64 -22.96 -0.93
N GLU A 64 -0.36 -22.96 0.38
CA GLU A 64 0.78 -22.25 0.94
C GLU A 64 2.08 -22.70 0.26
N ARG A 65 2.82 -21.77 -0.34
CA ARG A 65 4.08 -22.05 -1.01
C ARG A 65 5.24 -21.86 -0.04
N ALA A 66 6.24 -22.74 -0.12
CA ALA A 66 7.47 -22.60 0.66
C ALA A 66 8.16 -21.24 0.42
N THR A 67 8.10 -20.72 -0.81
CA THR A 67 8.62 -19.40 -1.20
C THR A 67 7.95 -18.26 -0.42
N GLY A 68 6.63 -18.31 -0.24
CA GLY A 68 5.89 -17.33 0.55
C GLY A 68 6.28 -17.35 2.03
N ARG A 69 6.50 -18.55 2.60
CA ARG A 69 6.97 -18.71 3.98
C ARG A 69 8.39 -18.17 4.17
N VAL A 70 9.29 -18.43 3.21
CA VAL A 70 10.64 -17.87 3.23
C VAL A 70 10.60 -16.35 3.09
N ALA A 71 9.80 -15.81 2.17
CA ALA A 71 9.64 -14.36 2.01
C ALA A 71 9.15 -13.69 3.31
N TRP A 72 8.18 -14.29 3.98
CA TRP A 72 7.68 -13.80 5.27
C TRP A 72 8.77 -13.84 6.36
N LEU A 73 9.51 -14.95 6.47
CA LEU A 73 10.58 -15.08 7.46
C LEU A 73 11.71 -14.08 7.20
N SER A 74 12.13 -13.94 5.95
CA SER A 74 13.17 -12.99 5.52
C SER A 74 12.76 -11.56 5.82
N LEU A 75 11.53 -11.16 5.49
CA LEU A 75 11.03 -9.81 5.74
C LEU A 75 10.87 -9.52 7.25
N SER A 76 10.39 -10.51 8.02
CA SER A 76 10.30 -10.41 9.48
C SER A 76 11.67 -10.27 10.13
N MET A 77 12.65 -11.04 9.67
CA MET A 77 14.04 -10.95 10.15
C MET A 77 14.66 -9.60 9.80
N ALA A 78 14.48 -9.11 8.57
CA ALA A 78 14.93 -7.77 8.17
C ALA A 78 14.33 -6.68 9.07
N LEU A 79 13.04 -6.78 9.39
CA LEU A 79 12.36 -5.84 10.28
C LEU A 79 12.92 -5.88 11.71
N VAL A 80 13.16 -7.08 12.26
CA VAL A 80 13.76 -7.24 13.60
C VAL A 80 15.16 -6.65 13.66
N LEU A 81 15.98 -6.86 12.62
CA LEU A 81 17.32 -6.28 12.54
C LEU A 81 17.28 -4.74 12.60
N VAL A 82 16.36 -4.12 11.86
CA VAL A 82 16.26 -2.65 11.78
C VAL A 82 15.58 -2.04 13.01
N VAL A 83 14.51 -2.64 13.52
CA VAL A 83 13.64 -2.03 14.55
C VAL A 83 14.03 -2.43 15.97
N ALA A 84 14.67 -3.58 16.17
CA ALA A 84 15.06 -4.06 17.50
C ALA A 84 16.59 -4.09 17.68
N VAL A 85 17.31 -4.73 16.75
CA VAL A 85 18.76 -4.94 16.91
C VAL A 85 19.54 -3.64 16.77
N MET A 86 19.21 -2.79 15.79
CA MET A 86 19.90 -1.51 15.62
C MET A 86 19.77 -0.55 16.82
N PRO A 87 18.57 -0.28 17.36
CA PRO A 87 18.45 0.54 18.57
C PRO A 87 19.17 -0.07 19.77
N LEU A 88 19.15 -1.40 19.91
CA LEU A 88 19.87 -2.09 20.99
C LEU A 88 21.38 -1.92 20.86
N MET A 89 21.94 -2.00 19.64
CA MET A 89 23.36 -1.75 19.40
C MET A 89 23.77 -0.34 19.80
N VAL A 90 22.92 0.66 19.53
CA VAL A 90 23.16 2.04 19.97
C VAL A 90 23.12 2.13 21.50
N LEU A 91 22.12 1.53 22.15
CA LEU A 91 21.94 1.58 23.60
C LEU A 91 23.11 0.97 24.38
N VAL A 92 23.66 -0.15 23.89
CA VAL A 92 24.76 -0.87 24.56
C VAL A 92 26.13 -0.34 24.13
N GLY A 93 26.20 0.74 23.34
CA GLY A 93 27.46 1.29 22.85
C GLY A 93 28.19 0.38 21.85
N ALA A 94 27.49 -0.58 21.27
CA ALA A 94 28.01 -1.53 20.29
C ALA A 94 27.87 -1.05 18.83
N ALA A 95 27.25 0.11 18.62
CA ALA A 95 27.08 0.76 17.32
C ALA A 95 28.40 1.38 16.80
N ALA A 96 29.37 0.53 16.51
CA ALA A 96 30.64 0.93 15.91
C ALA A 96 30.64 0.59 14.41
N GLY A 97 30.80 1.63 13.57
CA GLY A 97 31.03 1.60 12.12
C GLY A 97 30.65 0.29 11.42
N THR A 98 31.66 -0.57 11.19
CA THR A 98 31.54 -1.83 10.44
C THR A 98 30.40 -2.74 10.91
N LYS A 99 30.09 -2.80 12.21
CA LYS A 99 28.99 -3.64 12.72
C LYS A 99 27.62 -3.14 12.27
N VAL A 100 27.41 -1.83 12.29
CA VAL A 100 26.18 -1.17 11.83
C VAL A 100 26.02 -1.39 10.32
N SER A 101 27.10 -1.22 9.55
CA SER A 101 27.09 -1.47 8.09
C SER A 101 26.74 -2.92 7.75
N ILE A 102 27.27 -3.89 8.50
CA ILE A 102 26.94 -5.32 8.32
C ILE A 102 25.46 -5.57 8.60
N VAL A 103 24.91 -5.06 9.70
CA VAL A 103 23.49 -5.24 10.04
C VAL A 103 22.58 -4.65 8.96
N LEU A 104 22.87 -3.43 8.46
CA LEU A 104 22.12 -2.83 7.35
C LEU A 104 22.24 -3.65 6.07
N ALA A 105 23.43 -4.14 5.74
CA ALA A 105 23.65 -4.94 4.54
C ALA A 105 22.86 -6.26 4.60
N VAL A 106 22.88 -6.96 5.75
CA VAL A 106 22.12 -8.19 5.96
C VAL A 106 20.61 -7.93 5.91
N ALA A 107 20.13 -6.89 6.61
CA ALA A 107 18.72 -6.52 6.58
C ALA A 107 18.25 -6.15 5.16
N GLY A 108 19.06 -5.38 4.43
CA GLY A 108 18.78 -5.02 3.03
C GLY A 108 18.76 -6.23 2.10
N ALA A 109 19.72 -7.16 2.25
CA ALA A 109 19.76 -8.39 1.47
C ALA A 109 18.54 -9.29 1.73
N LEU A 110 18.14 -9.43 3.00
CA LEU A 110 16.93 -10.18 3.38
C LEU A 110 15.66 -9.54 2.84
N ALA A 111 15.53 -8.21 2.92
CA ALA A 111 14.39 -7.48 2.39
C ALA A 111 14.31 -7.61 0.85
N LEU A 112 15.43 -7.44 0.15
CA LEU A 112 15.49 -7.59 -1.30
C LEU A 112 15.17 -9.03 -1.73
N GLY A 113 15.73 -10.03 -1.04
CA GLY A 113 15.41 -11.44 -1.27
C GLY A 113 13.93 -11.74 -1.06
N ALA A 114 13.32 -11.19 -0.01
CA ALA A 114 11.89 -11.34 0.24
C ALA A 114 11.03 -10.72 -0.88
N VAL A 115 11.40 -9.54 -1.39
CA VAL A 115 10.69 -8.90 -2.50
C VAL A 115 10.84 -9.68 -3.80
N VAL A 116 12.02 -10.25 -4.08
CA VAL A 116 12.23 -11.12 -5.25
C VAL A 116 11.35 -12.37 -5.16
N LEU A 117 11.33 -13.05 -4.01
CA LEU A 117 10.47 -14.20 -3.78
C LEU A 117 8.99 -13.85 -3.92
N TYR A 118 8.59 -12.68 -3.40
CA TYR A 118 7.24 -12.14 -3.59
C TYR A 118 6.91 -11.96 -5.08
N GLY A 119 7.81 -11.39 -5.88
CA GLY A 119 7.64 -11.29 -7.33
C GLY A 119 7.47 -12.63 -8.04
N ILE A 120 8.27 -13.63 -7.66
CA ILE A 120 8.17 -15.00 -8.17
C ILE A 120 6.79 -15.59 -7.86
N ASP A 121 6.28 -15.37 -6.65
CA ASP A 121 4.97 -15.85 -6.23
C ASP A 121 3.82 -15.15 -6.95
N ILE A 122 3.90 -13.83 -7.12
CA ILE A 122 2.94 -13.09 -7.94
C ILE A 122 2.93 -13.58 -9.38
N ALA A 123 4.10 -13.79 -9.99
CA ALA A 123 4.20 -14.30 -11.35
C ALA A 123 3.59 -15.71 -11.47
N PHE A 124 3.78 -16.57 -10.48
CA PHE A 124 3.14 -17.88 -10.41
C PHE A 124 1.61 -17.77 -10.32
N PHE A 125 1.06 -16.96 -9.40
CA PHE A 125 -0.38 -16.78 -9.29
C PHE A 125 -0.99 -16.24 -10.58
N TYR A 126 -0.31 -15.29 -11.22
CA TYR A 126 -0.73 -14.73 -12.50
C TYR A 126 -0.74 -15.77 -13.63
N ARG A 127 0.28 -16.63 -13.71
CA ARG A 127 0.38 -17.68 -14.75
C ARG A 127 -0.64 -18.80 -14.53
N ASN A 128 -0.91 -19.16 -13.28
CA ASN A 128 -1.81 -20.25 -12.91
C ASN A 128 -3.26 -19.79 -12.67
N ARG A 129 -3.60 -18.56 -13.06
CA ARG A 129 -4.97 -18.02 -12.92
C ARG A 129 -5.95 -18.77 -13.81
N LYS A 130 -7.12 -19.10 -13.26
CA LYS A 130 -8.22 -19.69 -14.04
C LYS A 130 -9.12 -18.62 -14.66
N ARG A 131 -9.13 -17.41 -14.09
CA ARG A 131 -9.97 -16.29 -14.53
C ARG A 131 -9.28 -15.47 -15.62
N ARG A 132 -9.80 -15.52 -16.85
CA ARG A 132 -9.19 -14.85 -18.02
C ARG A 132 -9.42 -13.34 -18.08
N LYS A 133 -10.58 -12.84 -17.63
CA LYS A 133 -10.87 -11.39 -17.57
C LYS A 133 -10.23 -10.81 -16.31
N THR A 134 -9.23 -9.96 -16.49
CA THR A 134 -8.58 -9.21 -15.41
C THR A 134 -9.44 -8.05 -14.97
N GLU A 135 -9.96 -8.13 -13.75
CA GLU A 135 -10.66 -7.03 -13.10
C GLU A 135 -9.75 -5.80 -12.94
N LEU A 136 -10.34 -4.60 -12.95
CA LEU A 136 -9.59 -3.34 -12.88
C LEU A 136 -8.70 -3.25 -11.63
N ASN A 137 -9.14 -3.75 -10.47
CA ASN A 137 -8.34 -3.78 -9.25
C ASN A 137 -7.02 -4.54 -9.45
N LEU A 138 -7.04 -5.65 -10.19
CA LEU A 138 -5.85 -6.45 -10.42
C LEU A 138 -4.89 -5.76 -11.41
N ARG A 139 -5.44 -5.11 -12.44
CA ARG A 139 -4.64 -4.30 -13.38
C ARG A 139 -3.97 -3.13 -12.67
N ALA A 140 -4.71 -2.41 -11.83
CA ALA A 140 -4.19 -1.32 -11.01
C ALA A 140 -3.15 -1.80 -9.96
N ALA A 141 -3.37 -2.96 -9.33
CA ALA A 141 -2.39 -3.58 -8.44
C ALA A 141 -1.08 -3.92 -9.17
N GLY A 142 -1.16 -4.31 -10.44
CA GLY A 142 0.00 -4.45 -11.33
C GLY A 142 0.81 -3.15 -11.47
N GLY A 143 0.12 -2.01 -11.62
CA GLY A 143 0.76 -0.68 -11.61
C GLY A 143 1.51 -0.38 -10.31
N ALA A 144 0.92 -0.73 -9.17
CA ALA A 144 1.57 -0.58 -7.86
C ALA A 144 2.81 -1.47 -7.72
N LEU A 145 2.75 -2.72 -8.21
CA LEU A 145 3.91 -3.61 -8.24
C LEU A 145 5.04 -3.06 -9.13
N VAL A 146 4.71 -2.53 -10.30
CA VAL A 146 5.69 -1.87 -11.17
C VAL A 146 6.34 -0.71 -10.44
N ALA A 147 5.56 0.12 -9.73
CA ALA A 147 6.09 1.22 -8.93
C ALA A 147 7.00 0.75 -7.78
N LEU A 148 6.68 -0.38 -7.12
CA LEU A 148 7.56 -0.98 -6.09
C LEU A 148 8.92 -1.35 -6.68
N TYR A 149 8.95 -2.10 -7.77
CA TYR A 149 10.21 -2.51 -8.40
C TYR A 149 10.99 -1.32 -8.96
N ALA A 150 10.29 -0.33 -9.52
CA ALA A 150 10.91 0.91 -9.97
C ALA A 150 11.50 1.72 -8.80
N ALA A 151 10.82 1.79 -7.65
CA ALA A 151 11.34 2.45 -6.45
C ALA A 151 12.58 1.73 -5.90
N ILE A 152 12.59 0.39 -5.91
CA ILE A 152 13.76 -0.40 -5.49
C ILE A 152 14.93 -0.19 -6.46
N ALA A 153 14.68 -0.21 -7.76
CA ALA A 153 15.71 0.06 -8.76
C ALA A 153 16.29 1.48 -8.61
N LEU A 154 15.42 2.46 -8.38
CA LEU A 154 15.83 3.85 -8.13
C LEU A 154 16.64 3.98 -6.84
N PHE A 155 16.22 3.28 -5.77
CA PHE A 155 16.96 3.24 -4.51
C PHE A 155 18.36 2.64 -4.69
N ILE A 156 18.47 1.48 -5.34
CA ILE A 156 19.76 0.81 -5.58
C ILE A 156 20.66 1.68 -6.46
N THR A 157 20.13 2.27 -7.53
CA THR A 157 20.92 3.14 -8.42
C THR A 157 21.42 4.40 -7.70
N ALA A 158 20.58 5.04 -6.89
CA ALA A 158 20.99 6.18 -6.07
C ALA A 158 22.02 5.79 -5.00
N ALA A 159 21.87 4.62 -4.36
CA ALA A 159 22.82 4.11 -3.38
C ALA A 159 24.19 3.81 -3.99
N VAL A 160 24.23 3.13 -5.15
CA VAL A 160 25.48 2.79 -5.86
C VAL A 160 26.21 4.05 -6.35
N ARG A 161 25.46 5.09 -6.76
CA ARG A 161 26.03 6.37 -7.18
C ARG A 161 26.42 7.30 -6.02
N GLY A 162 26.09 6.94 -4.77
CA GLY A 162 26.30 7.81 -3.62
C GLY A 162 25.42 9.07 -3.64
N THR A 163 24.30 9.06 -4.39
CA THR A 163 23.40 10.20 -4.55
C THR A 163 22.07 10.00 -3.83
N LEU A 164 22.03 9.12 -2.82
CA LEU A 164 20.81 8.80 -2.10
C LEU A 164 20.24 10.02 -1.38
N ASP A 165 21.09 10.86 -0.81
CA ASP A 165 20.70 12.05 -0.06
C ASP A 165 19.91 13.04 -0.94
N VAL A 166 20.30 13.15 -2.22
CA VAL A 166 19.64 14.02 -3.21
C VAL A 166 18.33 13.39 -3.71
N HIS A 167 18.33 12.08 -3.97
CA HIS A 167 17.21 11.40 -4.63
C HIS A 167 16.25 10.69 -3.66
N ALA A 168 16.49 10.77 -2.35
CA ALA A 168 15.66 10.15 -1.32
C ALA A 168 14.19 10.57 -1.42
N GLY A 169 13.93 11.85 -1.76
CA GLY A 169 12.59 12.36 -1.99
C GLY A 169 11.87 11.64 -3.13
N ALA A 170 12.55 11.39 -4.25
CA ALA A 170 11.97 10.73 -5.42
C ALA A 170 11.68 9.24 -5.15
N VAL A 171 12.61 8.55 -4.48
CA VAL A 171 12.42 7.15 -4.02
C VAL A 171 11.22 7.05 -3.09
N THR A 172 11.18 7.91 -2.07
CA THR A 172 10.12 7.92 -1.05
C THR A 172 8.77 8.25 -1.69
N TYR A 173 8.72 9.21 -2.60
CA TYR A 173 7.50 9.59 -3.32
C TYR A 173 6.95 8.43 -4.15
N LEU A 174 7.80 7.78 -4.96
CA LEU A 174 7.40 6.64 -5.78
C LEU A 174 6.94 5.44 -4.92
N PHE A 175 7.63 5.20 -3.81
CA PHE A 175 7.28 4.12 -2.88
C PHE A 175 5.96 4.39 -2.15
N ALA A 176 5.77 5.61 -1.63
CA ALA A 176 4.57 5.95 -0.88
C ALA A 176 3.32 6.05 -1.77
N PHE A 177 3.41 6.77 -2.90
CA PHE A 177 2.25 7.01 -3.76
C PHE A 177 2.06 5.93 -4.83
N GLY A 178 3.15 5.44 -5.42
CA GLY A 178 3.08 4.38 -6.43
C GLY A 178 2.79 3.02 -5.82
N TRP A 179 3.61 2.56 -4.87
CA TRP A 179 3.45 1.24 -4.26
C TRP A 179 2.33 1.20 -3.22
N LEU A 180 2.48 1.86 -2.08
CA LEU A 180 1.55 1.68 -0.94
C LEU A 180 0.16 2.28 -1.23
N SER A 181 0.11 3.54 -1.67
CA SER A 181 -1.17 4.21 -1.94
C SER A 181 -1.85 3.63 -3.18
N GLY A 182 -1.09 3.38 -4.25
CA GLY A 182 -1.60 2.74 -5.46
C GLY A 182 -2.17 1.35 -5.20
N LEU A 183 -1.46 0.52 -4.43
CA LEU A 183 -1.97 -0.79 -4.02
C LEU A 183 -3.22 -0.63 -3.14
N GLY A 184 -3.20 0.25 -2.15
CA GLY A 184 -4.34 0.53 -1.27
C GLY A 184 -5.60 0.92 -2.06
N LEU A 185 -5.50 1.90 -2.97
CA LEU A 185 -6.61 2.33 -3.84
C LEU A 185 -7.11 1.18 -4.72
N SER A 186 -6.21 0.39 -5.29
CA SER A 186 -6.58 -0.76 -6.12
C SER A 186 -7.36 -1.82 -5.32
N GLN A 187 -6.97 -2.12 -4.08
CA GLN A 187 -7.66 -3.09 -3.25
C GLN A 187 -8.98 -2.53 -2.71
N LEU A 188 -9.04 -1.26 -2.31
CA LEU A 188 -10.27 -0.60 -1.88
C LEU A 188 -11.35 -0.62 -2.98
N TYR A 189 -10.95 -0.46 -4.25
CA TYR A 189 -11.85 -0.58 -5.40
C TYR A 189 -12.58 -1.93 -5.49
N LYS A 190 -11.99 -3.00 -4.94
CA LYS A 190 -12.62 -4.33 -4.88
C LYS A 190 -13.31 -4.61 -3.55
N ILE A 191 -12.65 -4.24 -2.44
CA ILE A 191 -13.11 -4.52 -1.09
C ILE A 191 -14.40 -3.74 -0.77
N VAL A 192 -14.48 -2.46 -1.15
CA VAL A 192 -15.65 -1.63 -0.81
C VAL A 192 -16.93 -2.14 -1.48
N PRO A 193 -16.97 -2.43 -2.81
CA PRO A 193 -18.14 -3.06 -3.41
C PRO A 193 -18.45 -4.44 -2.84
N PHE A 194 -17.43 -5.24 -2.52
CA PHE A 194 -17.63 -6.57 -1.92
C PHE A 194 -18.30 -6.49 -0.55
N LEU A 195 -17.81 -5.63 0.35
CA LEU A 195 -18.40 -5.43 1.67
C LEU A 195 -19.81 -4.84 1.58
N THR A 196 -20.03 -3.90 0.65
CA THR A 196 -21.37 -3.35 0.40
C THR A 196 -22.32 -4.43 -0.05
N TRP A 197 -21.89 -5.28 -0.98
CA TRP A 197 -22.70 -6.38 -1.47
C TRP A 197 -23.03 -7.38 -0.37
N LEU A 198 -22.06 -7.73 0.48
CA LEU A 198 -22.27 -8.64 1.61
C LEU A 198 -23.25 -8.06 2.64
N GLU A 199 -23.16 -6.76 2.94
CA GLU A 199 -24.07 -6.04 3.84
C GLU A 199 -25.50 -6.02 3.29
N CYS A 200 -25.68 -5.71 2.00
CA CYS A 200 -26.99 -5.53 1.38
C CYS A 200 -27.68 -6.85 1.03
N TYR A 201 -26.93 -7.75 0.39
CA TYR A 201 -27.48 -8.92 -0.30
C TYR A 201 -27.12 -10.25 0.39
N GLY A 202 -26.16 -10.25 1.33
CA GLY A 202 -25.83 -11.42 2.13
C GLY A 202 -27.04 -12.11 2.79
N PRO A 203 -27.98 -11.36 3.41
CA PRO A 203 -29.17 -11.95 4.05
C PRO A 203 -30.16 -12.64 3.09
N VAL A 204 -30.13 -12.29 1.80
CA VAL A 204 -31.07 -12.78 0.77
C VAL A 204 -30.39 -13.68 -0.26
N MET A 205 -29.12 -14.01 -0.06
CA MET A 205 -28.33 -14.84 -0.95
C MET A 205 -28.97 -16.22 -1.12
N GLY A 206 -29.15 -16.66 -2.37
CA GLY A 206 -29.76 -17.94 -2.71
C GLY A 206 -31.29 -17.99 -2.58
N ARG A 207 -31.93 -16.94 -2.04
CA ARG A 207 -33.40 -16.84 -1.91
C ARG A 207 -34.02 -15.92 -2.95
N ARG A 208 -33.28 -14.89 -3.37
CA ARG A 208 -33.71 -13.89 -4.37
C ARG A 208 -32.62 -13.69 -5.42
N PRO A 209 -32.98 -13.26 -6.65
CA PRO A 209 -32.00 -12.80 -7.61
C PRO A 209 -31.26 -11.58 -7.03
N THR A 210 -29.93 -11.65 -7.00
CA THR A 210 -29.06 -10.59 -6.46
C THR A 210 -28.09 -10.13 -7.55
N PRO A 211 -27.77 -8.82 -7.62
CA PRO A 211 -26.78 -8.32 -8.56
C PRO A 211 -25.42 -8.93 -8.26
N ARG A 212 -24.50 -8.94 -9.23
CA ARG A 212 -23.12 -9.35 -8.98
C ARG A 212 -22.38 -8.22 -8.30
N VAL A 213 -21.32 -8.54 -7.55
CA VAL A 213 -20.42 -7.53 -6.96
C VAL A 213 -19.85 -6.58 -8.02
N GLN A 214 -19.62 -7.09 -9.24
CA GLN A 214 -19.13 -6.30 -10.37
C GLN A 214 -20.16 -5.28 -10.87
N ASP A 215 -21.46 -5.49 -10.65
CA ASP A 215 -22.51 -4.60 -11.12
C ASP A 215 -22.62 -3.34 -10.24
N LEU A 216 -21.97 -3.33 -9.06
CA LEU A 216 -21.89 -2.16 -8.20
C LEU A 216 -20.92 -1.10 -8.73
N VAL A 217 -20.04 -1.45 -9.67
CA VAL A 217 -18.98 -0.57 -10.20
C VAL A 217 -18.95 -0.59 -11.72
N VAL A 218 -18.53 0.53 -12.32
CA VAL A 218 -18.40 0.65 -13.78
C VAL A 218 -16.93 0.80 -14.14
N GLU A 219 -16.24 -0.33 -14.41
CA GLU A 219 -14.78 -0.33 -14.64
C GLU A 219 -14.34 0.64 -15.74
N ARG A 220 -15.07 0.69 -16.86
CA ARG A 220 -14.76 1.56 -18.01
C ARG A 220 -14.73 3.06 -17.65
N ARG A 221 -15.48 3.47 -16.62
CA ARG A 221 -15.53 4.85 -16.14
C ARG A 221 -14.33 5.20 -15.27
N VAL A 222 -13.83 4.23 -14.49
CA VAL A 222 -12.77 4.45 -13.48
C VAL A 222 -11.38 4.15 -14.02
N GLU A 223 -11.28 3.28 -15.04
CA GLU A 223 -10.01 2.85 -15.62
C GLU A 223 -9.09 4.02 -16.04
N PRO A 224 -9.56 5.06 -16.76
CA PRO A 224 -8.71 6.20 -17.13
C PRO A 224 -8.13 6.95 -15.93
N TRP A 225 -8.85 6.98 -14.80
CA TRP A 225 -8.41 7.66 -13.59
C TRP A 225 -7.30 6.89 -12.86
N PHE A 226 -7.33 5.55 -12.89
CA PHE A 226 -6.19 4.75 -12.42
C PHE A 226 -4.96 4.94 -13.31
N VAL A 227 -5.14 4.98 -14.63
CA VAL A 227 -4.03 5.27 -15.57
C VAL A 227 -3.45 6.66 -15.28
N LEU A 228 -4.31 7.67 -15.15
CA LEU A 228 -3.90 9.04 -14.82
C LEU A 228 -3.17 9.10 -13.48
N TYR A 229 -3.68 8.42 -12.44
CA TYR A 229 -3.04 8.35 -11.13
C TYR A 229 -1.60 7.85 -11.22
N PHE A 230 -1.37 6.67 -11.84
CA PHE A 230 -0.02 6.10 -11.94
C PHE A 230 0.88 6.91 -12.87
N ALA A 231 0.35 7.47 -13.96
CA ALA A 231 1.10 8.34 -14.85
C ALA A 231 1.54 9.63 -14.13
N SER A 232 0.65 10.27 -13.37
CA SER A 232 0.97 11.46 -12.57
C SER A 232 1.98 11.17 -11.48
N VAL A 233 1.90 10.02 -10.81
CA VAL A 233 2.93 9.60 -9.85
C VAL A 233 4.29 9.43 -10.54
N ALA A 234 4.34 8.76 -11.70
CA ALA A 234 5.60 8.60 -12.45
C ALA A 234 6.18 9.95 -12.91
N ILE A 235 5.34 10.87 -13.39
CA ILE A 235 5.74 12.24 -13.76
C ILE A 235 6.23 13.00 -12.51
N GLY A 236 5.56 12.87 -11.38
CA GLY A 236 5.97 13.47 -10.11
C GLY A 236 7.33 12.98 -9.63
N THR A 237 7.59 11.66 -9.77
CA THR A 237 8.92 11.10 -9.51
C THR A 237 9.95 11.69 -10.47
N GLY A 238 9.67 11.75 -11.78
CA GLY A 238 10.56 12.36 -12.76
C GLY A 238 10.84 13.84 -12.47
N ALA A 239 9.84 14.60 -12.02
CA ALA A 239 9.97 15.99 -11.63
C ALA A 239 10.87 16.17 -10.39
N LEU A 240 10.80 15.25 -9.43
CA LEU A 240 11.73 15.22 -8.29
C LEU A 240 13.16 14.92 -8.72
N LEU A 241 13.36 13.98 -9.65
CA LEU A 241 14.69 13.67 -10.21
C LEU A 241 15.27 14.82 -11.03
N ALA A 242 14.43 15.63 -11.68
CA ALA A 242 14.82 16.77 -12.48
C ALA A 242 14.83 18.10 -11.71
N GLU A 243 14.62 18.08 -10.39
CA GLU A 243 14.52 19.27 -9.53
C GLU A 243 13.52 20.33 -10.06
N ALA A 244 12.40 19.88 -10.62
CA ALA A 244 11.38 20.72 -11.25
C ALA A 244 10.14 20.90 -10.35
N PRO A 245 10.14 21.82 -9.36
CA PRO A 245 9.07 21.95 -8.37
C PRO A 245 7.72 22.33 -8.98
N GLY A 246 7.71 23.10 -10.08
CA GLY A 246 6.48 23.43 -10.79
C GLY A 246 5.79 22.19 -11.36
N LEU A 247 6.54 21.32 -12.02
CA LEU A 247 6.03 20.07 -12.58
C LEU A 247 5.57 19.11 -11.47
N LEU A 248 6.30 19.05 -10.36
CA LEU A 248 5.91 18.25 -9.20
C LEU A 248 4.55 18.69 -8.64
N ARG A 249 4.32 20.00 -8.49
CA ARG A 249 3.02 20.53 -7.98
C ARG A 249 1.87 20.16 -8.90
N VAL A 250 2.07 20.28 -10.21
CA VAL A 250 1.07 19.89 -11.22
C VAL A 250 0.81 18.39 -11.12
N ALA A 251 1.84 17.55 -11.10
CA ALA A 251 1.72 16.11 -10.98
C ALA A 251 1.02 15.67 -9.67
N ALA A 252 1.33 16.32 -8.56
CA ALA A 252 0.70 16.07 -7.27
C ALA A 252 -0.80 16.47 -7.29
N ALA A 253 -1.13 17.63 -7.88
CA ALA A 253 -2.52 18.06 -8.04
C ALA A 253 -3.32 17.09 -8.91
N THR A 254 -2.74 16.62 -10.02
CA THR A 254 -3.39 15.62 -10.89
C THR A 254 -3.57 14.28 -10.18
N THR A 255 -2.57 13.83 -9.42
CA THR A 255 -2.67 12.62 -8.58
C THR A 255 -3.81 12.74 -7.57
N LEU A 256 -3.96 13.90 -6.93
CA LEU A 256 -5.03 14.19 -5.98
C LEU A 256 -6.41 14.14 -6.66
N ILE A 257 -6.56 14.78 -7.82
CA ILE A 257 -7.83 14.76 -8.58
C ILE A 257 -8.21 13.32 -8.94
N ALA A 258 -7.25 12.54 -9.46
CA ALA A 258 -7.50 11.15 -9.79
C ALA A 258 -7.93 10.32 -8.56
N ALA A 259 -7.26 10.51 -7.42
CA ALA A 259 -7.62 9.85 -6.17
C ALA A 259 -9.04 10.24 -5.69
N ILE A 260 -9.41 11.52 -5.76
CA ILE A 260 -10.76 11.99 -5.39
C ILE A 260 -11.83 11.32 -6.26
N VAL A 261 -11.61 11.23 -7.57
CA VAL A 261 -12.57 10.59 -8.48
C VAL A 261 -12.69 9.09 -8.18
N ILE A 262 -11.57 8.40 -7.94
CA ILE A 262 -11.59 6.98 -7.54
C ILE A 262 -12.36 6.80 -6.23
N VAL A 263 -12.15 7.68 -5.23
CA VAL A 263 -12.89 7.64 -3.95
C VAL A 263 -14.38 7.91 -4.16
N ALA A 264 -14.76 8.85 -5.03
CA ALA A 264 -16.15 9.11 -5.36
C ALA A 264 -16.84 7.87 -5.93
N GLU A 265 -16.14 7.06 -6.72
CA GLU A 265 -16.65 5.79 -7.24
C GLU A 265 -16.88 4.75 -6.14
N LEU A 266 -16.03 4.72 -5.10
CA LEU A 266 -16.26 3.89 -3.93
C LEU A 266 -17.54 4.30 -3.19
N VAL A 267 -17.80 5.62 -3.10
CA VAL A 267 -19.02 6.17 -2.51
C VAL A 267 -20.25 5.83 -3.36
N LEU A 268 -20.15 5.91 -4.69
CA LEU A 268 -21.24 5.50 -5.60
C LEU A 268 -21.57 4.01 -5.48
N ALA A 269 -20.55 3.16 -5.33
CA ALA A 269 -20.73 1.74 -5.06
C ALA A 269 -21.43 1.52 -3.72
N ARG A 270 -21.03 2.24 -2.65
CA ARG A 270 -21.73 2.22 -1.34
C ARG A 270 -23.18 2.67 -1.46
N ARG A 271 -23.51 3.58 -2.37
CA ARG A 271 -24.89 4.07 -2.59
C ARG A 271 -25.72 3.20 -3.55
N LEU A 272 -25.18 2.08 -4.03
CA LEU A 272 -25.81 1.19 -5.03
C LEU A 272 -26.26 1.94 -6.30
N HIS A 273 -25.59 3.06 -6.62
CA HIS A 273 -26.04 3.97 -7.68
C HIS A 273 -26.00 3.30 -9.07
N ASN A 274 -24.98 2.47 -9.30
CA ASN A 274 -24.78 1.78 -10.57
C ASN A 274 -25.65 0.51 -10.72
N VAL A 275 -26.35 0.09 -9.67
CA VAL A 275 -27.21 -1.10 -9.71
C VAL A 275 -28.54 -0.74 -10.35
N ALA A 276 -29.01 -1.59 -11.27
CA ALA A 276 -30.32 -1.46 -11.92
C ALA A 276 -31.45 -1.35 -10.88
N ALA A 277 -32.44 -0.50 -11.14
CA ALA A 277 -33.49 -0.18 -10.16
C ALA A 277 -34.23 -1.43 -9.65
N GLU A 278 -34.50 -2.37 -10.55
CA GLU A 278 -35.19 -3.64 -10.27
C GLU A 278 -34.42 -4.56 -9.33
N ALA A 279 -33.08 -4.50 -9.34
CA ALA A 279 -32.21 -5.35 -8.54
C ALA A 279 -31.61 -4.63 -7.32
N ARG A 280 -31.92 -3.32 -7.15
CA ARG A 280 -31.24 -2.46 -6.17
C ARG A 280 -31.56 -2.86 -4.73
N LEU A 281 -32.82 -3.10 -4.41
CA LEU A 281 -33.29 -3.47 -3.06
C LEU A 281 -34.39 -4.55 -3.16
N PRO A 282 -34.02 -5.82 -3.39
CA PRO A 282 -34.99 -6.91 -3.29
C PRO A 282 -35.50 -7.04 -1.86
N GLU A 283 -36.71 -7.57 -1.67
CA GLU A 283 -37.30 -7.77 -0.34
C GLU A 283 -36.34 -8.52 0.61
N GLY A 284 -36.12 -7.94 1.79
CA GLY A 284 -35.19 -8.45 2.79
C GLY A 284 -33.75 -7.94 2.65
N ALA A 285 -33.41 -7.22 1.57
CA ALA A 285 -32.14 -6.52 1.45
C ALA A 285 -32.10 -5.29 2.36
N ARG A 286 -30.89 -4.93 2.81
CA ARG A 286 -30.67 -3.77 3.68
C ARG A 286 -30.01 -2.64 2.91
N VAL A 287 -30.46 -1.42 3.16
CA VAL A 287 -29.79 -0.22 2.64
C VAL A 287 -28.43 -0.09 3.33
N PRO A 288 -27.33 -0.03 2.59
CA PRO A 288 -26.00 0.11 3.16
C PRO A 288 -25.85 1.48 3.80
N ARG A 289 -25.28 1.52 5.01
CA ARG A 289 -24.99 2.79 5.68
C ARG A 289 -23.62 3.31 5.25
N LEU A 290 -23.50 4.60 4.94
CA LEU A 290 -22.24 5.17 4.44
C LEU A 290 -21.10 5.09 5.46
N PHE A 291 -21.36 5.33 6.75
CA PHE A 291 -20.31 5.51 7.77
C PHE A 291 -20.40 4.56 8.97
N LEU A 292 -21.59 4.16 9.40
CA LEU A 292 -21.79 3.36 10.61
C LEU A 292 -22.40 2.01 10.28
N PRO A 293 -21.93 0.89 10.87
CA PRO A 293 -22.60 -0.40 10.71
C PRO A 293 -24.08 -0.28 11.12
N ALA A 294 -24.95 -1.06 10.47
CA ALA A 294 -26.32 -1.21 10.96
C ALA A 294 -26.26 -1.79 12.38
N ALA A 295 -26.94 -1.13 13.34
CA ALA A 295 -27.09 -1.70 14.67
C ALA A 295 -27.73 -3.08 14.51
N THR A 296 -27.02 -4.11 14.96
CA THR A 296 -27.57 -5.45 15.01
C THR A 296 -28.65 -5.44 16.09
N ASN A 297 -29.92 -5.29 15.69
CA ASN A 297 -31.00 -5.85 16.49
C ASN A 297 -30.82 -7.36 16.41
N ARG A 298 -30.18 -7.92 17.45
CA ARG A 298 -30.35 -9.32 17.80
C ARG A 298 -31.78 -9.53 18.26
#